data_AF-W4SMV7-F1
#
_entry.id   AF-W4SMV7-F1
#
_cell.length_a   1.000
_cell.length_b   1.000
_cell.length_c   1.000
_cell.angle_alpha   90.00
_cell.angle_beta   90.00
_cell.angle_gamma   90.00
#
_symmetry.space_group_name_H-M   'P 1'
#
loop_
_entity.id
_entity.type
_entity.pdbx_description
1 polymer ?
#
loop_
_entity_poly.entity_id
_entity_poly.type
_entity_poly.pdbx_seq_one_letter_code
_entity_poly.pdbx_strand_id
1 'polypeptide(L)'
;MSHNPAMSTTDKFERHYRQQLSALVDGELSADESRFLLRRLAHDEELAGCHERWQLCGDVLRGAASAPAPLDFAARVRSAIADEPVPQAQPSTRPATRWRWGGGAAIAASVAAIALFMRASACPRPYRRPSRSRCSPRQRS
;
A
#
# COMPACT_ATOMS: atom_id res chain seq x y z
N MET A 1 -34.77 -2.56 -27.74
CA MET A 1 -34.09 -2.20 -26.48
C MET A 1 -34.28 -0.72 -26.20
N SER A 2 -35.15 -0.34 -25.27
CA SER A 2 -35.26 1.06 -24.83
C SER A 2 -34.01 1.42 -24.02
N HIS A 3 -33.18 2.30 -24.56
CA HIS A 3 -32.01 2.82 -23.87
C HIS A 3 -32.50 3.82 -22.81
N ASN A 4 -32.42 3.47 -21.52
CA ASN A 4 -32.82 4.36 -20.44
C ASN A 4 -31.73 5.42 -20.20
N PRO A 5 -31.95 6.71 -20.50
CA PRO A 5 -30.92 7.75 -20.41
C PRO A 5 -30.47 8.03 -18.96
N ALA A 6 -31.27 7.66 -17.97
CA ALA A 6 -30.88 7.77 -16.56
C ALA A 6 -29.77 6.78 -16.20
N MET A 7 -29.84 5.54 -16.71
CA MET A 7 -28.81 4.52 -16.43
C MET A 7 -27.47 4.89 -17.08
N SER A 8 -27.49 5.38 -18.33
CA SER A 8 -26.25 5.74 -19.03
C SER A 8 -25.53 6.95 -18.42
N THR A 9 -26.26 7.80 -17.70
CA THR A 9 -25.68 8.92 -16.95
C THR A 9 -24.95 8.42 -15.70
N THR A 10 -25.58 7.55 -14.91
CA THR A 10 -24.96 6.91 -13.74
C THR A 10 -23.70 6.13 -14.13
N ASP A 11 -23.76 5.37 -15.21
CA ASP A 11 -22.60 4.60 -15.71
C ASP A 11 -21.39 5.49 -16.05
N LYS A 12 -21.64 6.69 -16.59
CA LYS A 12 -20.57 7.66 -16.89
C LYS A 12 -19.91 8.18 -15.61
N PHE A 13 -20.70 8.51 -14.60
CA PHE A 13 -20.18 8.96 -13.31
C PHE A 13 -19.33 7.88 -12.64
N GLU A 14 -19.84 6.64 -12.59
CA GLU A 14 -19.10 5.48 -12.09
C GLU A 14 -17.77 5.32 -12.81
N ARG A 15 -17.78 5.38 -14.15
CA ARG A 15 -16.56 5.23 -14.94
C ARG A 15 -15.56 6.36 -14.68
N HIS A 16 -16.04 7.58 -14.49
CA HIS A 16 -15.20 8.72 -14.16
C HIS A 16 -14.54 8.57 -12.79
N TYR A 17 -15.28 8.15 -11.75
CA TYR A 17 -14.71 7.92 -10.42
C TYR A 17 -13.68 6.79 -10.42
N ARG A 18 -13.93 5.72 -11.18
CA ARG A 18 -12.96 4.63 -11.36
C ARG A 18 -11.68 5.10 -12.05
N GLN A 19 -11.78 5.97 -13.05
CA GLN A 19 -10.61 6.60 -13.69
C GLN A 19 -9.83 7.48 -12.72
N GLN A 20 -10.52 8.31 -11.93
CA GLN A 20 -9.88 9.13 -10.91
C GLN A 20 -9.18 8.28 -9.84
N LEU A 21 -9.79 7.17 -9.40
CA LEU A 21 -9.15 6.23 -8.48
C LEU A 21 -7.89 5.61 -9.08
N SER A 22 -7.90 5.23 -10.36
CA SER A 22 -6.68 4.73 -11.03
C SER A 22 -5.60 5.80 -11.05
N ALA A 23 -5.93 7.03 -11.48
CA ALA A 23 -4.98 8.13 -11.51
C ALA A 23 -4.43 8.46 -10.11
N LEU A 24 -5.24 8.32 -9.05
CA LEU A 24 -4.78 8.45 -7.67
C LEU A 24 -3.72 7.40 -7.32
N VAL A 25 -3.96 6.13 -7.67
CA VAL A 25 -3.04 5.02 -7.42
C VAL A 25 -1.73 5.19 -8.20
N ASP A 26 -1.82 5.67 -9.45
CA ASP A 26 -0.66 5.91 -10.31
C ASP A 26 0.11 7.21 -9.94
N GLY A 27 -0.47 8.07 -9.09
CA GLY A 27 0.12 9.35 -8.68
C GLY A 27 -0.04 10.48 -9.71
N GLU A 28 -0.95 10.32 -10.67
CA GLU A 28 -1.18 11.22 -11.80
C GLU A 28 -2.24 12.31 -11.52
N LEU A 29 -2.85 12.30 -10.33
CA LEU A 29 -3.77 13.37 -9.90
C LEU A 29 -3.03 14.59 -9.36
N SER A 30 -3.58 15.79 -9.60
CA SER A 30 -3.10 16.99 -8.92
C SER A 30 -3.31 16.89 -7.39
N ALA A 31 -2.58 17.72 -6.63
CA ALA A 31 -2.65 17.69 -5.16
C ALA A 31 -4.06 17.98 -4.62
N ASP A 32 -4.79 18.91 -5.23
CA ASP A 32 -6.13 19.29 -4.77
C ASP A 32 -7.20 18.27 -5.17
N GLU A 33 -7.09 17.68 -6.36
CA GLU A 33 -7.95 16.57 -6.79
C GLU A 33 -7.72 15.33 -5.91
N SER A 34 -6.46 15.00 -5.61
CA SER A 34 -6.10 13.92 -4.70
C SER A 34 -6.73 14.15 -3.32
N ARG A 35 -6.61 15.36 -2.75
CA ARG A 35 -7.23 15.70 -1.47
C ARG A 35 -8.74 15.59 -1.49
N PHE A 36 -9.39 16.01 -2.58
CA PHE A 36 -10.85 15.91 -2.70
C PHE A 36 -11.29 14.44 -2.79
N LEU A 37 -10.61 13.63 -3.60
CA LEU A 37 -10.93 12.22 -3.75
C LEU A 37 -10.67 11.42 -2.47
N LEU A 38 -9.58 11.72 -1.75
CA LEU A 38 -9.28 11.13 -0.45
C LEU A 38 -10.35 11.48 0.60
N ARG A 39 -10.84 12.73 0.62
CA ARG A 39 -11.97 13.12 1.48
C ARG A 39 -13.23 12.33 1.13
N ARG A 40 -13.50 12.09 -0.16
CA ARG A 40 -14.65 11.29 -0.58
C ARG A 40 -14.50 9.83 -0.15
N LEU A 41 -13.34 9.21 -0.41
CA LEU A 41 -13.02 7.85 0.02
C LEU A 41 -13.19 7.65 1.54
N ALA A 42 -12.96 8.70 2.33
CA ALA A 42 -13.16 8.63 3.78
C ALA A 42 -14.64 8.54 4.21
N HIS A 43 -15.58 8.98 3.37
CA HIS A 43 -17.01 9.04 3.69
C HIS A 43 -17.87 8.07 2.85
N ASP A 44 -17.34 7.53 1.77
CA ASP A 44 -18.03 6.64 0.84
C ASP A 44 -17.53 5.21 1.02
N GLU A 45 -18.23 4.42 1.83
CA GLU A 45 -17.84 3.04 2.17
C GLU A 45 -17.85 2.11 0.97
N GLU A 46 -18.75 2.32 0.01
CA GLU A 46 -18.83 1.50 -1.20
C GLU A 46 -17.60 1.73 -2.10
N LEU A 47 -17.24 3.00 -2.30
CA LEU A 47 -16.06 3.40 -3.06
C LEU A 47 -14.77 2.91 -2.36
N ALA A 48 -14.69 3.04 -1.04
CA ALA A 48 -13.56 2.57 -0.25
C ALA A 48 -13.39 1.05 -0.33
N GLY A 49 -14.48 0.29 -0.22
CA GLY A 49 -14.46 -1.16 -0.35
C GLY A 49 -14.11 -1.62 -1.78
N CYS A 50 -14.52 -0.88 -2.81
CA CYS A 50 -14.10 -1.12 -4.19
C CYS A 50 -12.58 -0.97 -4.33
N HIS A 51 -12.03 0.12 -3.80
CA HIS A 51 -10.60 0.39 -3.80
C HIS A 51 -9.81 -0.69 -3.05
N GLU A 52 -10.26 -1.11 -1.86
CA GLU A 52 -9.63 -2.19 -1.08
C GLU A 52 -9.53 -3.49 -1.87
N ARG A 53 -10.62 -3.91 -2.53
CA ARG A 53 -10.63 -5.11 -3.37
C ARG A 53 -9.65 -5.00 -4.53
N TRP A 54 -9.55 -3.83 -5.17
CA TRP A 54 -8.59 -3.61 -6.26
C TRP A 54 -7.15 -3.72 -5.78
N GLN A 55 -6.82 -3.15 -4.60
CA GLN A 55 -5.48 -3.27 -4.03
C GLN A 55 -5.13 -4.74 -3.74
N LEU A 56 -6.05 -5.49 -3.13
CA LEU A 56 -5.87 -6.91 -2.86
C LEU A 56 -5.67 -7.72 -4.15
N CYS A 57 -6.50 -7.48 -5.18
CA CYS A 57 -6.32 -8.13 -6.48
C CYS A 57 -4.95 -7.79 -7.09
N GLY A 58 -4.52 -6.53 -6.99
CA GLY A 58 -3.20 -6.10 -7.45
C GLY A 58 -2.06 -6.83 -6.74
N ASP A 59 -2.16 -6.99 -5.42
CA ASP A 59 -1.15 -7.70 -4.63
C ASP A 59 -1.10 -9.19 -4.97
N VAL A 60 -2.24 -9.81 -5.23
CA VAL A 60 -2.30 -11.20 -5.72
C VAL A 60 -1.60 -11.32 -7.07
N LEU A 61 -1.88 -10.41 -8.02
CA LEU A 61 -1.28 -10.43 -9.35
C LEU A 61 0.24 -10.21 -9.33
N ARG A 62 0.74 -9.44 -8.36
CA ARG A 62 2.19 -9.21 -8.15
C ARG A 62 2.87 -10.31 -7.33
N GLY A 63 2.12 -11.30 -6.83
CA GLY A 63 2.65 -12.31 -5.90
C GLY A 63 3.06 -11.74 -4.54
N ALA A 64 2.58 -10.54 -4.19
CA ALA A 64 2.86 -9.85 -2.94
C ALA A 64 1.75 -10.04 -1.89
N ALA A 65 0.65 -10.70 -2.25
CA ALA A 65 -0.44 -10.97 -1.33
C ALA A 65 0.01 -11.86 -0.16
N SER A 66 -0.12 -11.33 1.05
CA SER A 66 -0.05 -12.10 2.29
C SER A 66 -1.46 -12.54 2.70
N ALA A 67 -1.57 -13.30 3.80
CA ALA A 67 -2.87 -13.63 4.38
C ALA A 67 -3.69 -12.34 4.61
N PRO A 68 -4.99 -12.31 4.25
CA PRO A 68 -5.83 -11.13 4.44
C PRO A 68 -5.80 -10.68 5.91
N ALA A 69 -5.68 -9.37 6.14
CA ALA A 69 -5.81 -8.82 7.47
C ALA A 69 -7.24 -9.08 8.00
N PRO A 70 -7.43 -9.12 9.34
CA PRO A 70 -8.77 -9.13 9.93
C PRO A 70 -9.64 -8.00 9.38
N LEU A 71 -10.95 -8.24 9.20
CA LEU A 71 -11.88 -7.27 8.59
C LEU A 71 -11.94 -5.92 9.34
N ASP A 72 -11.66 -5.92 10.64
CA ASP A 72 -11.66 -4.73 11.49
C ASP A 72 -10.30 -4.01 11.54
N PHE A 73 -9.27 -4.54 10.86
CA PHE A 73 -7.91 -4.02 10.92
C PHE A 73 -7.83 -2.55 10.51
N ALA A 74 -8.39 -2.20 9.34
CA ALA A 74 -8.37 -0.83 8.84
C ALA A 74 -9.11 0.15 9.79
N ALA A 75 -10.22 -0.30 10.40
CA ALA A 75 -10.97 0.50 11.36
C ALA A 75 -10.18 0.72 12.66
N ARG A 76 -9.51 -0.31 13.18
CA ARG A 76 -8.65 -0.23 14.37
C ARG A 76 -7.45 0.69 14.14
N VAL A 77 -6.80 0.58 12.97
CA VAL A 77 -5.69 1.48 12.59
C VAL A 77 -6.19 2.91 12.49
N ARG A 78 -7.35 3.15 11.86
CA ARG A 78 -7.95 4.48 11.77
C ARG A 78 -8.23 5.08 13.14
N SER A 79 -8.80 4.30 14.06
CA SER A 79 -9.05 4.74 15.44
C SER A 79 -7.75 5.10 16.16
N ALA A 80 -6.75 4.21 16.08
CA ALA A 80 -5.46 4.45 16.72
C ALA A 80 -4.78 5.72 16.20
N ILE A 81 -4.82 5.98 14.88
CA ILE A 81 -4.28 7.19 14.27
C ILE A 81 -5.08 8.44 14.67
N ALA A 82 -6.41 8.34 14.79
CA ALA A 82 -7.24 9.47 15.21
C ALA A 82 -6.97 9.89 16.67
N ASP A 83 -6.55 8.94 17.50
CA ASP A 83 -6.15 9.18 18.89
C ASP A 83 -4.72 9.74 19.03
N GLU A 84 -3.92 9.73 17.95
CA GLU A 84 -2.57 10.31 17.94
C GLU A 84 -2.61 11.85 17.86
N PRO A 85 -1.73 12.56 18.59
CA PRO A 85 -1.60 14.00 18.48
C PRO A 85 -1.11 14.37 17.07
N VAL A 86 -1.78 15.34 16.43
CA VAL A 86 -1.45 15.81 15.08
C VAL A 86 0.04 16.19 15.02
N PRO A 87 0.83 15.56 14.12
CA PRO A 87 2.24 15.89 13.98
C PRO A 87 2.40 17.39 13.69
N GLN A 88 3.01 18.12 14.60
CA GLN A 88 3.35 19.51 14.35
C GLN A 88 4.43 19.54 13.27
N ALA A 89 4.06 20.03 12.08
CA ALA A 89 5.00 20.28 11.01
C ALA A 89 6.03 21.30 11.52
N GLN A 90 7.20 20.83 11.91
CA GLN A 90 8.31 21.71 12.26
C GLN A 90 8.70 22.46 10.97
N PRO A 91 8.72 23.81 10.98
CA PRO A 91 9.15 24.57 9.82
C PRO A 91 10.59 24.16 9.52
N SER A 92 10.80 23.49 8.38
CA SER A 92 12.13 23.11 7.95
C SER A 92 12.86 24.38 7.50
N THR A 93 13.70 24.93 8.37
CA THR A 93 14.63 26.03 8.03
C THR A 93 15.79 25.54 7.17
N ARG A 94 15.55 24.59 6.26
CA ARG A 94 16.60 24.15 5.33
C ARG A 94 16.76 25.26 4.28
N PRO A 95 17.93 25.93 4.21
CA PRO A 95 18.16 26.91 3.18
C PRO A 95 17.98 26.21 1.83
N ALA A 96 17.22 26.85 0.93
CA ALA A 96 17.07 26.42 -0.44
C ALA A 96 18.43 26.48 -1.13
N THR A 97 19.23 25.43 -0.97
CA THR A 97 20.41 25.19 -1.79
C THR A 97 19.89 24.96 -3.19
N ARG A 98 19.90 26.06 -3.96
CA ARG A 98 19.89 26.13 -5.42
C ARG A 98 20.70 24.97 -5.99
N TRP A 99 20.01 23.89 -6.33
CA TRP A 99 20.60 22.68 -6.88
C TRP A 99 21.09 23.03 -8.29
N ARG A 100 22.36 23.45 -8.37
CA ARG A 100 23.06 23.56 -9.64
C ARG A 100 23.19 22.13 -10.15
N TRP A 101 22.69 21.94 -11.36
CA TRP A 101 22.73 20.73 -12.16
C TRP A 101 24.13 20.08 -12.06
N GLY A 102 24.20 18.90 -11.45
CA GLY A 102 25.47 18.18 -11.27
C GLY A 102 25.48 17.01 -10.28
N GLY A 103 24.33 16.41 -9.95
CA GLY A 103 24.21 15.45 -8.83
C GLY A 103 23.54 14.12 -9.15
N GLY A 104 23.86 13.46 -10.27
CA GLY A 104 23.25 12.18 -10.66
C GLY A 104 23.72 10.95 -9.85
N ALA A 105 24.85 11.02 -9.15
CA ALA A 105 25.45 9.84 -8.52
C ALA A 105 24.83 9.47 -7.15
N ALA A 106 24.39 10.44 -6.35
CA ALA A 106 23.92 10.19 -4.98
C ALA A 106 22.52 9.55 -4.90
N ILE A 107 21.64 9.87 -5.86
CA ILE A 107 20.29 9.29 -5.92
C ILE A 107 20.36 7.81 -6.33
N ALA A 108 21.22 7.45 -7.30
CA ALA A 108 21.39 6.07 -7.74
C ALA A 108 21.85 5.13 -6.61
N ALA A 109 22.81 5.56 -5.78
CA ALA A 109 23.28 4.78 -4.64
C ALA A 109 22.17 4.57 -3.59
N SER A 110 21.33 5.59 -3.35
CA SER A 110 20.23 5.51 -2.38
C SER A 110 19.13 4.56 -2.85
N VAL A 111 18.76 4.60 -4.14
CA VAL A 111 17.78 3.67 -4.73
C VAL A 111 18.32 2.24 -4.78
N ALA A 112 19.60 2.06 -5.12
CA ALA A 112 20.24 0.75 -5.11
C ALA A 112 20.29 0.14 -3.69
N ALA A 113 20.58 0.95 -2.67
CA ALA A 113 20.56 0.51 -1.28
C ALA A 113 19.16 0.06 -0.83
N ILE A 114 18.12 0.83 -1.17
CA ILE A 114 16.72 0.47 -0.88
C ILE A 114 16.31 -0.82 -1.60
N ALA A 115 16.68 -0.97 -2.88
CA ALA A 115 16.40 -2.17 -3.66
C ALA A 115 17.10 -3.42 -3.08
N LEU A 116 18.35 -3.29 -2.63
CA LEU A 116 19.09 -4.37 -1.99
C LEU A 116 18.51 -4.74 -0.62
N PHE A 117 18.08 -3.76 0.17
CA PHE A 117 17.47 -4.00 1.48
C PHE A 117 16.13 -4.74 1.36
N MET A 118 15.28 -4.36 0.39
CA MET A 118 14.05 -5.10 0.10
C MET A 118 14.32 -6.53 -0.37
N ARG A 119 15.34 -6.73 -1.22
CA ARG A 119 15.76 -8.08 -1.66
C ARG A 119 16.32 -8.93 -0.52
N ALA A 120 17.06 -8.34 0.43
CA ALA A 120 17.59 -9.05 1.60
C ALA A 120 16.50 -9.44 2.60
N SER A 121 15.44 -8.63 2.71
CA SER A 121 14.29 -8.88 3.60
C SER A 121 13.44 -10.07 3.15
N ALA A 122 13.58 -10.52 1.90
CA ALA A 122 12.85 -11.65 1.34
C ALA A 122 13.48 -13.03 1.65
N CYS A 123 14.60 -13.09 2.39
CA CYS A 123 15.17 -14.38 2.80
C CYS A 123 14.30 -15.04 3.88
N PRO A 124 13.61 -16.16 3.59
CA PRO A 124 12.82 -16.85 4.60
C PRO A 124 13.78 -17.49 5.61
N ARG A 125 13.45 -17.39 6.90
CA ARG A 125 14.14 -18.14 7.97
C ARG A 125 14.30 -19.61 7.53
N PRO A 126 15.52 -20.18 7.51
CA PRO A 126 15.69 -21.58 7.17
C PRO A 126 14.91 -22.42 8.18
N TYR A 127 13.99 -23.23 7.65
CA TYR A 127 13.22 -24.20 8.40
C TYR A 127 14.18 -25.10 9.21
N ARG A 128 14.24 -24.89 10.52
CA ARG A 128 15.03 -25.70 11.44
C ARG A 128 14.37 -27.07 11.53
N ARG A 129 14.87 -28.05 10.77
CA ARG A 129 14.45 -29.45 10.88
C ARG A 129 14.55 -29.86 12.36
N PRO A 130 13.48 -30.39 12.98
CA PRO A 130 13.59 -30.97 14.32
C PRO A 130 14.62 -32.11 14.25
N SER A 131 15.63 -32.04 15.10
CA SER A 131 16.64 -33.09 15.24
C SER A 131 15.92 -34.38 15.63
N ARG A 132 15.95 -35.38 14.74
CA ARG A 132 15.56 -36.74 15.08
C ARG A 132 16.47 -37.20 16.22
N SER A 133 15.94 -37.17 17.45
CA SER A 133 16.51 -37.86 18.58
C SER A 133 16.68 -39.32 18.19
N ARG A 134 17.93 -39.75 18.01
CA ARG A 134 18.28 -41.15 17.79
C ARG A 134 17.78 -41.92 19.02
N CYS A 135 16.79 -42.79 18.83
CA CYS A 135 16.48 -43.83 19.79
C CYS A 135 17.74 -44.71 19.94
N SER A 136 18.37 -44.64 21.10
CA SER A 136 19.43 -45.56 21.48
C SER A 136 18.82 -46.96 21.70
N PRO A 137 19.42 -48.05 21.20
CA PRO A 137 18.94 -49.39 21.48
C PRO A 137 19.20 -49.68 22.96
N ARG A 138 18.11 -49.82 23.72
CA ARG A 138 18.14 -50.27 25.11
C ARG A 138 18.62 -51.72 25.09
N GLN A 139 19.91 -51.94 25.38
CA GLN A 139 20.43 -53.27 25.70
C GLN A 139 19.58 -53.86 26.81
N ARG A 140 19.03 -55.05 26.58
CA ARG A 140 18.39 -55.88 27.60
C ARG A 140 19.23 -57.15 27.69
N SER A 141 19.89 -57.28 28.84
CA SER A 141 20.52 -58.49 29.36
C SER A 141 19.51 -59.60 29.57
#